data_AF-A0AAN6VF57-F1
#
_entry.id   AF-A0AAN6VF57-F1
#
_cell.length_a   1.000
_cell.length_b   1.000
_cell.length_c   1.000
_cell.angle_alpha   90.00
_cell.angle_beta   90.00
_cell.angle_gamma   90.00
#
_symmetry.space_group_name_H-M   'P 1'
#
loop_
_entity.id
_entity.type
_entity.pdbx_description
1 polymer ?
#
loop_
_entity_poly.entity_id
_entity_poly.type
_entity_poly.pdbx_seq_one_letter_code
_entity_poly.pdbx_strand_id
1 'polypeptide(L)'
;MNTEEGAEAVRRAEAAFHASLRQQPPTSGAIPQALYEKARDSQDQLTQQERHLLLSRGDLVGKALASPDSLKTNEIHELLFWPPPDIARANIQRATGGTLSTPSELYAKAKDAMDRGQFETMLSHDEATLLSHSFYAVDDPAFSPGGILAGLGLPGRGQVFQLLANRLGLDYAISKAAAVRVVRSPQMAPTVPGPGPGSATAPVGVTATPAPIPQGQRDPLEIINAITSLREQFQLGNIPEEEFRARYKEYFAALRSLNPAPVPMAPASFPSQIQWPGPSLPPSSNDLFGSGPWPDTHARRGAFDLFKDETDLYGFDVQFRWQSLPEAHKEAYRVRAEASRRAAWAEFEVALATPPPTRLEDHMWSQSGAGRSLLPSHTLTLVVTGFELFRNERAVGLEYQVVVAMWEALTKEQRKAYAHRAWSMQREALVALPSDYMDKLQRKRGADGQ
;
A
#
# COMPACT_ATOMS: atom_id res chain seq x y z
N MET A 1 -32.09 -32.68 30.26
CA MET A 1 -32.89 -33.46 29.30
C MET A 1 -32.91 -32.69 27.99
N ASN A 2 -32.04 -33.06 27.05
CA ASN A 2 -32.07 -32.53 25.68
C ASN A 2 -33.09 -33.40 24.94
N THR A 3 -34.30 -32.89 24.75
CA THR A 3 -35.35 -33.65 24.08
C THR A 3 -34.99 -33.79 22.61
N GLU A 4 -35.17 -34.98 22.05
CA GLU A 4 -34.96 -35.28 20.63
C GLU A 4 -35.71 -34.29 19.72
N GLU A 5 -36.85 -33.82 20.21
CA GLU A 5 -37.68 -32.77 19.62
C GLU A 5 -36.96 -31.41 19.48
N GLY A 6 -36.12 -31.03 20.44
CA GLY A 6 -35.30 -29.83 20.37
C GLY A 6 -34.18 -29.94 19.32
N ALA A 7 -33.55 -31.11 19.23
CA ALA A 7 -32.52 -31.37 18.21
C ALA A 7 -33.09 -31.41 16.79
N GLU A 8 -34.34 -31.84 16.64
CA GLU A 8 -35.03 -31.84 15.35
C GLU A 8 -35.57 -30.46 14.97
N ALA A 9 -36.02 -29.65 15.93
CA ALA A 9 -36.41 -28.26 15.71
C ALA A 9 -35.22 -27.40 15.24
N VAL A 10 -34.03 -27.61 15.83
CA VAL A 10 -32.79 -26.95 15.37
C VAL A 10 -32.46 -27.37 13.94
N ARG A 11 -32.50 -28.67 13.62
CA ARG A 11 -32.27 -29.16 12.24
C ARG A 11 -33.26 -28.59 11.23
N ARG A 12 -34.54 -28.45 11.59
CA ARG A 12 -35.57 -27.85 10.74
C ARG A 12 -35.36 -26.34 10.57
N ALA A 13 -34.95 -25.64 11.61
CA ALA A 13 -34.62 -24.21 11.55
C ALA A 13 -33.38 -23.96 10.68
N GLU A 14 -32.34 -24.78 10.81
CA GLU A 14 -31.15 -24.75 9.96
C GLU A 14 -31.50 -25.06 8.50
N ALA A 15 -32.30 -26.10 8.24
CA ALA A 15 -32.73 -26.44 6.89
C ALA A 15 -33.59 -25.34 6.22
N ALA A 16 -34.51 -24.72 6.98
CA ALA A 16 -35.34 -23.62 6.50
C ALA A 16 -34.50 -22.36 6.23
N PHE A 17 -33.49 -22.09 7.06
CA PHE A 17 -32.54 -21.00 6.86
C PHE A 17 -31.64 -21.26 5.63
N HIS A 18 -31.17 -22.49 5.41
CA HIS A 18 -30.45 -22.86 4.20
C HIS A 18 -31.31 -22.74 2.93
N ALA A 19 -32.61 -23.03 3.03
CA ALA A 19 -33.55 -22.86 1.93
C ALA A 19 -33.81 -21.38 1.61
N SER A 20 -33.92 -20.51 2.63
CA SER A 20 -34.14 -19.07 2.42
C SER A 20 -32.93 -18.37 1.81
N LEU A 21 -31.70 -18.80 2.16
CA LEU A 21 -30.46 -18.29 1.55
C LEU A 21 -30.30 -18.69 0.07
N ARG A 22 -30.84 -19.83 -0.35
CA ARG A 22 -30.88 -20.24 -1.77
C ARG A 22 -31.89 -19.44 -2.60
N GLN A 23 -32.88 -18.83 -1.95
CA GLN A 23 -33.93 -18.03 -2.61
C GLN A 23 -33.64 -16.53 -2.61
N GLN A 24 -32.62 -16.06 -1.87
CA GLN A 24 -32.14 -14.71 -2.09
C GLN A 24 -31.31 -14.70 -3.37
N PRO A 25 -31.73 -13.96 -4.43
CA PRO A 25 -30.79 -13.65 -5.51
C PRO A 25 -29.55 -13.01 -4.86
N PRO A 26 -28.34 -13.19 -5.43
CA PRO A 26 -27.16 -12.50 -4.95
C PRO A 26 -27.37 -11.00 -5.20
N THR A 27 -28.12 -10.34 -4.33
CA THR A 27 -27.98 -8.92 -4.09
C THR A 27 -26.51 -8.77 -3.75
N SER A 28 -25.83 -8.00 -4.59
CA SER A 28 -24.44 -7.57 -4.48
C SER A 28 -24.22 -6.75 -3.19
N GLY A 29 -24.62 -7.30 -2.05
CA GLY A 29 -24.42 -6.78 -0.73
C GLY A 29 -22.94 -6.91 -0.46
N ALA A 30 -22.27 -5.77 -0.42
CA ALA A 30 -20.87 -5.68 -0.03
C ALA A 30 -20.65 -6.52 1.23
N ILE A 31 -19.67 -7.43 1.18
CA ILE A 31 -19.27 -8.22 2.35
C ILE A 31 -18.98 -7.24 3.51
N PRO A 32 -19.65 -7.38 4.66
CA PRO A 32 -19.46 -6.45 5.76
C PRO A 32 -18.00 -6.41 6.23
N GLN A 33 -17.49 -5.22 6.54
CA GLN A 33 -16.12 -5.03 7.00
C GLN A 33 -15.79 -5.88 8.25
N ALA A 34 -16.75 -6.03 9.17
CA ALA A 34 -16.62 -6.87 10.36
C ALA A 34 -16.36 -8.35 10.02
N LEU A 35 -16.87 -8.84 8.88
CA LEU A 35 -16.60 -10.22 8.44
C LEU A 35 -15.16 -10.38 7.93
N TYR A 36 -14.60 -9.36 7.26
CA TYR A 36 -13.18 -9.38 6.89
C TYR A 36 -12.26 -9.39 8.12
N GLU A 37 -12.61 -8.61 9.14
CA GLU A 37 -11.88 -8.57 10.42
C GLU A 37 -11.99 -9.89 11.16
N LYS A 38 -13.19 -10.45 11.29
CA LYS A 38 -13.40 -11.78 11.86
C LYS A 38 -12.62 -12.86 11.11
N ALA A 39 -12.60 -12.80 9.78
CA ALA A 39 -11.81 -13.73 8.98
C ALA A 39 -10.30 -13.56 9.18
N ARG A 40 -9.80 -12.36 9.46
CA ARG A 40 -8.39 -12.16 9.82
C ARG A 40 -8.07 -12.75 11.20
N ASP A 41 -8.91 -12.47 12.20
CA ASP A 41 -8.58 -12.70 13.61
C ASP A 41 -8.99 -14.08 14.13
N SER A 42 -10.09 -14.63 13.61
CA SER A 42 -10.77 -15.82 14.15
C SER A 42 -11.22 -16.77 13.05
N GLN A 43 -10.27 -17.25 12.23
CA GLN A 43 -10.54 -18.15 11.10
C GLN A 43 -11.34 -19.40 11.47
N ASP A 44 -11.07 -19.98 12.63
CA ASP A 44 -11.73 -21.18 13.17
C ASP A 44 -13.19 -20.92 13.57
N GLN A 45 -13.55 -19.67 13.87
CA GLN A 45 -14.90 -19.26 14.28
C GLN A 45 -15.79 -18.82 13.10
N LEU A 46 -15.30 -18.90 11.86
CA LEU A 46 -16.11 -18.64 10.68
C LEU A 46 -17.09 -19.78 10.43
N THR A 47 -18.38 -19.43 10.44
CA THR A 47 -19.48 -20.32 10.04
C THR A 47 -19.40 -20.67 8.55
N GLN A 48 -20.05 -21.76 8.14
CA GLN A 48 -20.09 -22.15 6.73
C GLN A 48 -20.74 -21.08 5.84
N GLN A 49 -21.76 -20.37 6.35
CA GLN A 49 -22.41 -19.27 5.63
C GLN A 49 -21.45 -18.09 5.42
N GLU A 50 -20.71 -17.69 6.46
CA GLU A 50 -19.70 -16.64 6.37
C GLU A 50 -18.60 -16.99 5.37
N ARG A 51 -18.12 -18.25 5.37
CA ARG A 51 -17.17 -18.73 4.35
C ARG A 51 -17.77 -18.67 2.94
N HIS A 52 -19.02 -19.08 2.76
CA HIS A 52 -19.69 -19.00 1.46
C HIS A 52 -19.84 -17.55 0.99
N LEU A 53 -20.16 -16.62 1.90
CA LEU A 53 -20.24 -15.20 1.60
C LEU A 53 -18.88 -14.59 1.24
N LEU A 54 -17.79 -15.02 1.88
CA LEU A 54 -16.44 -14.62 1.48
C LEU A 54 -16.06 -15.19 0.09
N LEU A 55 -16.43 -16.44 -0.18
CA LEU A 55 -16.21 -17.08 -1.48
C LEU A 55 -17.05 -16.47 -2.61
N SER A 56 -18.24 -15.95 -2.32
CA SER A 56 -19.10 -15.32 -3.35
C SER A 56 -18.48 -14.06 -3.96
N ARG A 57 -17.43 -13.50 -3.32
CA ARG A 57 -16.57 -12.46 -3.90
C ARG A 57 -15.88 -12.90 -5.21
N GLY A 58 -15.60 -14.20 -5.37
CA GLY A 58 -15.09 -14.77 -6.62
C GLY A 58 -13.62 -14.46 -6.96
N ASP A 59 -12.83 -13.94 -6.01
CA ASP A 59 -11.41 -13.64 -6.20
C ASP A 59 -10.52 -14.33 -5.15
N LEU A 60 -9.20 -14.15 -5.28
CA LEU A 60 -8.21 -14.72 -4.34
C LEU A 60 -8.36 -14.16 -2.93
N VAL A 61 -8.85 -12.92 -2.76
CA VAL A 61 -9.08 -12.32 -1.45
C VAL A 61 -10.19 -13.07 -0.73
N GLY A 62 -11.33 -13.29 -1.40
CA GLY A 62 -12.43 -14.09 -0.88
C GLY A 62 -12.01 -15.52 -0.53
N LYS A 63 -11.26 -16.17 -1.42
CA LYS A 63 -10.70 -17.52 -1.19
C LYS A 63 -9.78 -17.55 0.04
N ALA A 64 -8.86 -16.61 0.17
CA ALA A 64 -7.91 -16.54 1.26
C ALA A 64 -8.58 -16.31 2.62
N LEU A 65 -9.58 -15.42 2.67
CA LEU A 65 -10.36 -15.17 3.89
C LEU A 65 -11.32 -16.30 4.21
N ALA A 66 -11.81 -17.05 3.23
CA ALA A 66 -12.72 -18.16 3.47
C ALA A 66 -11.98 -19.44 3.87
N SER A 67 -10.79 -19.70 3.34
CA SER A 67 -10.05 -20.95 3.52
C SER A 67 -8.56 -20.75 3.18
N PRO A 68 -7.76 -20.14 4.08
CA PRO A 68 -6.36 -19.81 3.79
C PRO A 68 -5.50 -21.05 3.46
N ASP A 69 -5.82 -22.20 4.04
CA ASP A 69 -5.09 -23.47 3.80
C ASP A 69 -5.34 -24.05 2.41
N SER A 70 -6.33 -23.54 1.66
CA SER A 70 -6.59 -23.93 0.27
C SER A 70 -5.74 -23.18 -0.75
N LEU A 71 -4.92 -22.22 -0.29
CA LEU A 71 -4.10 -21.39 -1.17
C LEU A 71 -2.89 -22.16 -1.67
N LYS A 72 -2.61 -21.99 -2.97
CA LYS A 72 -1.37 -22.47 -3.60
C LYS A 72 -0.24 -21.47 -3.34
N THR A 73 1.01 -21.91 -3.42
CA THR A 73 2.19 -21.04 -3.24
C THR A 73 2.15 -19.80 -4.15
N ASN A 74 1.78 -19.96 -5.42
CA ASN A 74 1.69 -18.84 -6.36
C ASN A 74 0.63 -17.80 -5.91
N GLU A 75 -0.49 -18.27 -5.36
CA GLU A 75 -1.58 -17.41 -4.86
C GLU A 75 -1.14 -16.66 -3.60
N ILE A 76 -0.37 -17.31 -2.71
CA ILE A 76 0.23 -16.67 -1.53
C ILE A 76 1.17 -15.53 -1.96
N HIS A 77 2.02 -15.76 -2.96
CA HIS A 77 2.94 -14.74 -3.47
C HIS A 77 2.17 -13.54 -4.06
N GLU A 78 1.11 -13.78 -4.83
CA GLU A 78 0.27 -12.70 -5.38
C GLU A 78 -0.39 -11.86 -4.27
N LEU A 79 -0.92 -12.52 -3.24
CA LEU A 79 -1.60 -11.86 -2.11
C LEU A 79 -0.63 -11.09 -1.21
N LEU A 80 0.62 -11.53 -1.10
CA LEU A 80 1.69 -10.85 -0.35
C LEU A 80 2.50 -9.86 -1.19
N PHE A 81 2.11 -9.65 -2.45
CA PHE A 81 2.83 -8.80 -3.40
C PHE A 81 4.30 -9.20 -3.53
N TRP A 82 4.57 -10.49 -3.64
CA TRP A 82 5.88 -11.06 -3.95
C TRP A 82 5.96 -11.43 -5.43
N PRO A 83 7.15 -11.50 -6.02
CA PRO A 83 7.30 -12.05 -7.35
C PRO A 83 6.91 -13.55 -7.37
N PRO A 84 6.71 -14.14 -8.56
CA PRO A 84 6.48 -15.58 -8.71
C PRO A 84 7.49 -16.44 -7.91
N PRO A 85 7.09 -17.61 -7.36
CA PRO A 85 7.92 -18.34 -6.39
C PRO A 85 9.31 -18.76 -6.88
N ASP A 86 9.44 -19.07 -8.16
CA ASP A 86 10.70 -19.36 -8.83
C ASP A 86 11.62 -18.13 -8.91
N ILE A 87 11.06 -16.96 -9.26
CA ILE A 87 11.79 -15.68 -9.28
C ILE A 87 12.21 -15.27 -7.86
N ALA A 88 11.29 -15.35 -6.89
CA ALA A 88 11.59 -15.07 -5.48
C ALA A 88 12.72 -15.97 -4.97
N ARG A 89 12.65 -17.28 -5.23
CA ARG A 89 13.71 -18.24 -4.88
C ARG A 89 15.04 -17.86 -5.49
N ALA A 90 15.08 -17.56 -6.79
CA ALA A 90 16.31 -17.20 -7.47
C ALA A 90 16.93 -15.91 -6.91
N ASN A 91 16.11 -14.90 -6.59
CA ASN A 91 16.58 -13.66 -5.98
C ASN A 91 17.12 -13.90 -4.55
N ILE A 92 16.44 -14.72 -3.74
CA ILE A 92 16.89 -15.07 -2.38
C ILE A 92 18.20 -15.86 -2.44
N GLN A 93 18.31 -16.87 -3.30
CA GLN A 93 19.54 -17.63 -3.48
C GLN A 93 20.70 -16.73 -3.92
N ARG A 94 20.43 -15.78 -4.83
CA ARG A 94 21.45 -14.80 -5.26
C ARG A 94 21.93 -13.94 -4.08
N ALA A 95 21.01 -13.34 -3.33
CA ALA A 95 21.33 -12.43 -2.21
C ALA A 95 22.00 -13.14 -1.02
N THR A 96 21.75 -14.44 -0.85
CA THR A 96 22.21 -15.24 0.31
C THR A 96 23.36 -16.19 -0.03
N GLY A 97 23.90 -16.13 -1.26
CA GLY A 97 24.91 -17.07 -1.73
C GLY A 97 24.44 -18.54 -1.77
N GLY A 98 23.13 -18.76 -1.93
CA GLY A 98 22.49 -20.07 -2.00
C GLY A 98 22.20 -20.71 -0.64
N THR A 99 22.49 -20.02 0.46
CA THR A 99 22.26 -20.57 1.82
C THR A 99 20.79 -20.65 2.18
N LEU A 100 19.96 -19.73 1.66
CA LEU A 100 18.51 -19.74 1.83
C LEU A 100 17.83 -19.78 0.46
N SER A 101 16.57 -20.22 0.43
CA SER A 101 15.82 -20.39 -0.82
C SER A 101 14.36 -19.93 -0.76
N THR A 102 13.85 -19.62 0.44
CA THR A 102 12.44 -19.25 0.64
C THR A 102 12.29 -17.91 1.38
N PRO A 103 11.19 -17.18 1.14
CA PRO A 103 10.84 -15.98 1.90
C PRO A 103 10.84 -16.19 3.41
N SER A 104 10.23 -17.28 3.89
CA SER A 104 10.12 -17.59 5.32
C SER A 104 11.48 -17.81 5.99
N GLU A 105 12.42 -18.46 5.32
CA GLU A 105 13.80 -18.62 5.82
C GLU A 105 14.50 -17.27 6.00
N LEU A 106 14.39 -16.37 5.01
CA LEU A 106 15.01 -15.05 5.09
C LEU A 106 14.37 -14.19 6.19
N TYR A 107 13.04 -14.23 6.33
CA TYR A 107 12.34 -13.58 7.44
C TYR A 107 12.75 -14.16 8.79
N ALA A 108 12.89 -15.48 8.92
CA ALA A 108 13.32 -16.13 10.17
C ALA A 108 14.74 -15.69 10.56
N LYS A 109 15.68 -15.66 9.60
CA LYS A 109 17.03 -15.11 9.81
C LYS A 109 16.98 -13.65 10.27
N ALA A 110 16.16 -12.85 9.61
CA ALA A 110 16.00 -11.43 9.93
C ALA A 110 15.37 -11.19 11.31
N LYS A 111 14.41 -12.04 11.69
CA LYS A 111 13.81 -12.03 13.02
C LYS A 111 14.84 -12.39 14.09
N ASP A 112 15.58 -13.49 13.91
CA ASP A 112 16.63 -13.90 14.86
C ASP A 112 17.70 -12.81 15.01
N ALA A 113 18.08 -12.16 13.91
CA ALA A 113 18.99 -11.03 13.94
C ALA A 113 18.42 -9.82 14.70
N MET A 114 17.13 -9.53 14.55
CA MET A 114 16.44 -8.46 15.28
C MET A 114 16.33 -8.78 16.78
N ASP A 115 15.91 -9.99 17.13
CA ASP A 115 15.76 -10.46 18.51
C ASP A 115 17.10 -10.39 19.26
N ARG A 116 18.22 -10.60 18.56
CA ARG A 116 19.59 -10.51 19.11
C ARG A 116 20.18 -9.10 19.11
N GLY A 117 19.49 -8.11 18.55
CA GLY A 117 20.04 -6.77 18.34
C GLY A 117 21.22 -6.73 17.36
N GLN A 118 21.32 -7.72 16.47
CA GLN A 118 22.42 -7.92 15.51
C GLN A 118 21.94 -7.79 14.05
N PHE A 119 20.87 -7.04 13.82
CA PHE A 119 20.28 -6.87 12.48
C PHE A 119 21.27 -6.34 11.44
N GLU A 120 22.16 -5.43 11.86
CA GLU A 120 23.19 -4.82 11.00
C GLU A 120 24.34 -5.77 10.64
N THR A 121 24.64 -6.75 11.50
CA THR A 121 25.80 -7.63 11.32
C THR A 121 25.42 -8.99 10.76
N MET A 122 24.22 -9.50 11.08
CA MET A 122 23.78 -10.84 10.64
C MET A 122 23.13 -10.86 9.26
N LEU A 123 22.54 -9.75 8.81
CA LEU A 123 22.04 -9.62 7.45
C LEU A 123 23.07 -8.94 6.55
N SER A 124 23.26 -9.46 5.34
CA SER A 124 23.99 -8.73 4.30
C SER A 124 23.19 -7.52 3.80
N HIS A 125 23.85 -6.60 3.09
CA HIS A 125 23.16 -5.48 2.45
C HIS A 125 22.14 -5.98 1.42
N ASP A 126 22.51 -6.96 0.58
CA ASP A 126 21.63 -7.54 -0.43
C ASP A 126 20.41 -8.22 0.18
N GLU A 127 20.57 -8.92 1.30
CA GLU A 127 19.46 -9.52 2.06
C GLU A 127 18.50 -8.47 2.60
N ALA A 128 19.03 -7.37 3.18
CA ALA A 128 18.21 -6.27 3.68
C ALA A 128 17.48 -5.54 2.53
N THR A 129 18.16 -5.30 1.42
CA THR A 129 17.55 -4.71 0.22
C THR A 129 16.45 -5.60 -0.35
N LEU A 130 16.67 -6.91 -0.39
CA LEU A 130 15.66 -7.85 -0.86
C LEU A 130 14.43 -7.87 0.05
N LEU A 131 14.60 -7.80 1.37
CA LEU A 131 13.50 -7.71 2.33
C LEU A 131 12.72 -6.39 2.22
N SER A 132 13.40 -5.27 1.97
CA SER A 132 12.74 -3.97 1.81
C SER A 132 11.98 -3.85 0.48
N HIS A 133 12.40 -4.61 -0.54
CA HIS A 133 11.79 -4.67 -1.86
C HIS A 133 10.82 -5.85 -2.05
N SER A 134 10.30 -6.45 -0.98
CA SER A 134 9.33 -7.56 -1.06
C SER A 134 9.79 -8.71 -1.98
N PHE A 135 11.08 -9.03 -1.95
CA PHE A 135 11.76 -10.06 -2.76
C PHE A 135 11.91 -9.79 -4.26
N TYR A 136 11.56 -8.60 -4.73
CA TYR A 136 11.91 -8.16 -6.07
C TYR A 136 13.38 -7.77 -6.15
N ALA A 137 13.97 -7.88 -7.35
CA ALA A 137 15.26 -7.28 -7.60
C ALA A 137 15.16 -5.75 -7.51
N VAL A 138 16.27 -5.06 -7.22
CA VAL A 138 16.31 -3.61 -7.00
C VAL A 138 15.80 -2.84 -8.22
N ASP A 139 16.10 -3.35 -9.40
CA ASP A 139 15.80 -2.81 -10.72
C ASP A 139 14.55 -3.44 -11.36
N ASP A 140 13.80 -4.27 -10.64
CA ASP A 140 12.63 -4.93 -11.19
C ASP A 140 11.49 -3.91 -11.42
N PRO A 141 11.05 -3.68 -12.68
CA PRO A 141 10.01 -2.71 -12.98
C PRO A 141 8.63 -3.12 -12.46
N ALA A 142 8.43 -4.39 -12.08
CA ALA A 142 7.18 -4.86 -11.48
C ALA A 142 7.06 -4.45 -10.01
N PHE A 143 8.17 -4.11 -9.34
CA PHE A 143 8.13 -3.60 -7.98
C PHE A 143 7.64 -2.15 -7.95
N SER A 144 6.55 -1.93 -7.22
CA SER A 144 6.02 -0.59 -6.99
C SER A 144 5.55 -0.47 -5.54
N PRO A 145 6.28 0.25 -4.67
CA PRO A 145 5.84 0.53 -3.31
C PRO A 145 4.44 1.16 -3.27
N GLY A 146 4.17 2.09 -4.20
CA GLY A 146 2.86 2.73 -4.36
C GLY A 146 1.78 1.73 -4.78
N GLY A 147 2.09 0.81 -5.69
CA GLY A 147 1.18 -0.26 -6.11
C GLY A 147 0.80 -1.21 -4.98
N ILE A 148 1.76 -1.56 -4.12
CA ILE A 148 1.53 -2.38 -2.92
C ILE A 148 0.57 -1.66 -1.96
N LEU A 149 0.86 -0.39 -1.63
CA LEU A 149 0.02 0.40 -0.73
C LEU A 149 -1.40 0.61 -1.28
N ALA A 150 -1.53 0.90 -2.58
CA ALA A 150 -2.82 1.02 -3.23
C ALA A 150 -3.59 -0.31 -3.19
N GLY A 151 -2.92 -1.44 -3.45
CA GLY A 151 -3.52 -2.77 -3.38
C GLY A 151 -4.02 -3.13 -1.99
N LEU A 152 -3.30 -2.75 -0.93
CA LEU A 152 -3.72 -2.96 0.46
C LEU A 152 -4.98 -2.16 0.84
N GLY A 153 -5.28 -1.06 0.13
CA GLY A 153 -6.49 -0.27 0.31
C GLY A 153 -7.76 -0.93 -0.25
N LEU A 154 -7.65 -2.02 -1.02
CA LEU A 154 -8.80 -2.74 -1.54
C LEU A 154 -9.52 -3.49 -0.41
N PRO A 155 -10.88 -3.54 -0.40
CA PRO A 155 -11.64 -4.20 0.66
C PRO A 155 -11.20 -5.65 0.87
N GLY A 156 -10.87 -6.02 2.11
CA GLY A 156 -10.40 -7.35 2.50
C GLY A 156 -8.93 -7.64 2.21
N ARG A 157 -8.25 -6.88 1.34
CA ARG A 157 -6.86 -7.19 0.93
C ARG A 157 -5.85 -6.94 2.04
N GLY A 158 -6.01 -5.86 2.80
CA GLY A 158 -5.21 -5.62 4.00
C GLY A 158 -5.39 -6.72 5.06
N GLN A 159 -6.61 -7.22 5.23
CA GLN A 159 -6.93 -8.32 6.15
C GLN A 159 -6.29 -9.64 5.70
N VAL A 160 -6.35 -9.97 4.41
CA VAL A 160 -5.64 -11.14 3.85
C VAL A 160 -4.14 -11.03 4.04
N PHE A 161 -3.56 -9.86 3.73
CA PHE A 161 -2.13 -9.65 3.89
C PHE A 161 -1.70 -9.91 5.34
N GLN A 162 -2.42 -9.35 6.32
CA GLN A 162 -2.16 -9.58 7.75
C GLN A 162 -2.36 -11.05 8.15
N LEU A 163 -3.45 -11.68 7.70
CA LEU A 163 -3.74 -13.08 7.97
C LEU A 163 -2.59 -13.99 7.49
N LEU A 164 -2.16 -13.81 6.24
CA LEU A 164 -1.08 -14.61 5.66
C LEU A 164 0.28 -14.28 6.30
N ALA A 165 0.56 -13.01 6.57
CA ALA A 165 1.77 -12.61 7.28
C ALA A 165 1.88 -13.31 8.64
N ASN A 166 0.80 -13.27 9.44
CA ASN A 166 0.78 -13.93 10.74
C ASN A 166 0.95 -15.46 10.62
N ARG A 167 0.26 -16.11 9.67
CA ARG A 167 0.36 -17.56 9.46
C ARG A 167 1.76 -18.00 9.02
N LEU A 168 2.47 -17.16 8.27
CA LEU A 168 3.81 -17.43 7.78
C LEU A 168 4.92 -16.92 8.72
N GLY A 169 4.56 -16.32 9.86
CA GLY A 169 5.51 -15.75 10.82
C GLY A 169 6.26 -14.53 10.28
N LEU A 170 5.66 -13.78 9.35
CA LEU A 170 6.26 -12.59 8.76
C LEU A 170 5.96 -11.38 9.66
N ASP A 171 7.02 -10.81 10.25
CA ASP A 171 6.89 -9.57 10.99
C ASP A 171 7.15 -8.37 10.08
N TYR A 172 6.16 -7.49 9.92
CA TYR A 172 6.29 -6.28 9.13
C TYR A 172 7.33 -5.29 9.69
N ALA A 173 7.68 -5.39 10.98
CA ALA A 173 8.77 -4.64 11.56
C ALA A 173 10.11 -4.97 10.89
N ILE A 174 10.30 -6.21 10.43
CA ILE A 174 11.51 -6.66 9.73
C ILE A 174 11.67 -5.93 8.40
N SER A 175 10.63 -5.86 7.56
CA SER A 175 10.70 -5.16 6.27
C SER A 175 11.00 -3.67 6.46
N LYS A 176 10.45 -3.06 7.52
CA LYS A 176 10.74 -1.67 7.89
C LYS A 176 12.17 -1.47 8.38
N ALA A 177 12.66 -2.34 9.26
CA ALA A 177 14.05 -2.28 9.74
C ALA A 177 15.02 -2.42 8.56
N ALA A 178 14.73 -3.34 7.64
CA ALA A 178 15.47 -3.52 6.41
C ALA A 178 15.46 -2.25 5.55
N ALA A 179 14.30 -1.63 5.32
CA ALA A 179 14.20 -0.38 4.56
C ALA A 179 14.99 0.77 5.21
N VAL A 180 14.88 0.94 6.53
CA VAL A 180 15.63 1.96 7.27
C VAL A 180 17.13 1.73 7.15
N ARG A 181 17.57 0.47 7.26
CA ARG A 181 18.98 0.10 7.09
C ARG A 181 19.52 0.41 5.70
N VAL A 182 18.76 0.06 4.66
CA VAL A 182 19.14 0.32 3.26
C VAL A 182 19.29 1.81 3.01
N VAL A 183 18.35 2.63 3.51
CA VAL A 183 18.42 4.10 3.40
C VAL A 183 19.59 4.69 4.20
N ARG A 184 19.93 4.10 5.35
CA ARG A 184 21.03 4.57 6.21
C ARG A 184 22.40 4.16 5.71
N SER A 185 22.50 3.04 5.00
CA SER A 185 23.77 2.50 4.53
C SER A 185 24.35 3.48 3.50
N PRO A 186 25.43 4.20 3.82
CA PRO A 186 26.07 5.12 2.89
C PRO A 186 26.93 4.30 1.94
N GLN A 187 26.31 3.40 1.18
CA GLN A 187 27.03 2.51 0.30
C GLN A 187 27.02 3.07 -1.12
N MET A 188 28.18 3.64 -1.44
CA MET A 188 28.65 4.12 -2.74
C MET A 188 27.97 5.38 -3.27
N ALA A 189 28.30 6.52 -2.64
CA ALA A 189 28.63 7.67 -3.46
C ALA A 189 29.61 7.18 -4.55
N PRO A 190 29.34 7.43 -5.85
CA PRO A 190 30.24 6.99 -6.91
C PRO A 190 31.63 7.47 -6.55
N THR A 191 32.59 6.54 -6.52
CA THR A 191 33.98 6.85 -6.24
C THR A 191 34.44 7.80 -7.33
N VAL A 192 34.29 9.10 -7.10
CA VAL A 192 34.84 10.13 -7.97
C VAL A 192 36.35 9.90 -7.88
N PRO A 193 37.05 9.57 -8.99
CA PRO A 193 38.48 9.37 -8.95
C PRO A 193 39.11 10.69 -8.53
N GLY A 194 39.55 10.76 -7.27
CA GLY A 194 40.21 11.92 -6.70
C GLY A 194 41.58 12.15 -7.38
N PRO A 195 41.96 13.41 -7.64
CA PRO A 195 43.26 13.75 -8.19
C PRO A 195 44.37 13.44 -7.17
N GLY A 196 45.55 13.06 -7.67
CA GLY A 196 46.66 12.46 -6.93
C GLY A 196 47.30 13.30 -5.80
N PRO A 197 48.30 12.71 -5.12
CA PRO A 197 48.72 13.11 -3.78
C PRO A 197 49.64 14.33 -3.79
N GLY A 198 49.33 15.31 -2.95
CA GLY A 198 50.16 16.48 -2.71
C GLY A 198 50.20 16.84 -1.22
N SER A 199 51.24 16.35 -0.55
CA SER A 199 51.94 16.94 0.60
C SER A 199 51.23 17.17 1.96
N ALA A 200 51.86 16.58 2.97
CA ALA A 200 51.58 16.68 4.41
C ALA A 200 52.00 18.02 5.03
N THR A 201 51.37 18.38 6.17
CA THR A 201 52.02 18.69 7.46
C THR A 201 50.98 18.83 8.59
N ALA A 202 51.26 18.22 9.75
CA ALA A 202 50.56 18.38 11.04
C ALA A 202 51.12 19.58 11.83
N PRO A 203 50.50 20.01 12.96
CA PRO A 203 50.85 19.38 14.26
C PRO A 203 49.72 19.29 15.33
N VAL A 204 49.92 18.34 16.27
CA VAL A 204 49.82 18.39 17.77
C VAL A 204 48.84 19.41 18.38
N GLY A 205 47.96 19.12 19.35
CA GLY A 205 47.85 18.08 20.36
C GLY A 205 47.30 18.74 21.62
N VAL A 206 46.04 18.44 22.01
CA VAL A 206 45.43 18.92 23.27
C VAL A 206 44.65 17.77 23.89
N THR A 207 45.17 17.24 24.99
CA THR A 207 44.48 16.35 25.92
C THR A 207 43.44 17.15 26.71
N ALA A 208 42.16 16.79 26.52
CA ALA A 208 41.05 17.26 27.36
C ALA A 208 40.47 16.10 28.18
N THR A 209 40.32 16.35 29.47
CA THR A 209 39.74 15.47 30.50
C THR A 209 38.29 15.09 30.16
N PRO A 210 37.82 13.85 30.43
CA PRO A 210 36.44 13.48 30.12
C PRO A 210 35.46 14.19 31.07
N ALA A 211 34.58 15.00 30.51
CA ALA A 211 33.41 15.51 31.20
C ALA A 211 32.39 14.37 31.42
N PRO A 212 31.48 14.47 32.40
CA PRO A 212 30.45 13.47 32.64
C PRO A 212 29.52 13.38 31.42
N ILE A 213 29.21 12.15 31.01
CA ILE A 213 28.31 11.85 29.89
C ILE A 213 26.91 12.42 30.21
N PRO A 214 26.37 13.36 29.41
CA PRO A 214 25.01 13.83 29.58
C PRO A 214 24.02 12.74 29.19
N GLN A 215 22.85 12.77 29.81
CA GLN A 215 21.74 11.80 29.76
C GLN A 215 21.01 11.71 28.39
N GLY A 216 21.71 11.84 27.26
CA GLY A 216 21.09 12.11 25.95
C GLY A 216 21.77 11.45 24.76
N GLN A 217 21.64 10.13 24.64
CA GLN A 217 21.63 9.40 23.35
C GLN A 217 21.28 7.93 23.65
N ARG A 218 19.97 7.60 23.68
CA ARG A 218 19.54 6.19 23.68
C ARG A 218 19.80 5.61 22.29
N ASP A 219 20.19 4.34 22.21
CA ASP A 219 20.36 3.65 20.93
C ASP A 219 19.00 3.61 20.19
N PRO A 220 18.91 3.99 18.90
CA PRO A 220 17.69 3.83 18.11
C PRO A 220 17.07 2.42 18.20
N LEU A 221 17.91 1.38 18.30
CA LEU A 221 17.45 -0.01 18.43
C LEU A 221 16.74 -0.25 19.77
N GLU A 222 17.24 0.32 20.86
CA GLU A 222 16.59 0.24 22.18
C GLU A 222 15.21 0.89 22.16
N ILE A 223 15.05 2.01 21.45
CA ILE A 223 13.75 2.69 21.35
C ILE A 223 12.77 1.87 20.49
N ILE A 224 13.25 1.25 19.41
CA ILE A 224 12.43 0.35 18.59
C ILE A 224 11.96 -0.85 19.43
N ASN A 225 12.87 -1.48 20.17
CA ASN A 225 12.55 -2.59 21.06
C ASN A 225 11.54 -2.18 22.16
N ALA A 226 11.68 -0.96 22.71
CA ALA A 226 10.74 -0.42 23.67
C ALA A 226 9.34 -0.20 23.07
N ILE A 227 9.25 0.25 21.81
CA ILE A 227 7.96 0.39 21.09
C ILE A 227 7.31 -0.98 20.86
N THR A 228 8.10 -1.99 20.48
CA THR A 228 7.60 -3.36 20.27
C THR A 228 7.07 -3.95 21.57
N SER A 229 7.85 -3.89 22.66
CA SER A 229 7.42 -4.39 23.98
C SER A 229 6.20 -3.63 24.51
N LEU A 230 6.12 -2.32 24.29
CA LEU A 230 4.94 -1.52 24.67
C LEU A 230 3.67 -1.98 23.92
N ARG A 231 3.78 -2.33 22.63
CA ARG A 231 2.67 -2.86 21.84
C ARG A 231 2.23 -4.24 22.34
N GLU A 232 3.17 -5.12 22.67
CA GLU A 232 2.87 -6.43 23.25
C GLU A 232 2.13 -6.29 24.59
N GLN A 233 2.61 -5.42 25.49
CA GLN A 233 1.95 -5.16 26.77
C GLN A 233 0.51 -4.64 26.59
N PHE A 234 0.27 -3.78 25.60
CA PHE A 234 -1.07 -3.29 25.29
C PHE A 234 -1.97 -4.40 24.75
N GLN A 235 -1.46 -5.25 23.84
CA GLN A 235 -2.21 -6.40 23.30
C GLN A 235 -2.57 -7.43 24.38
N LEU A 236 -1.70 -7.60 25.38
CA LEU A 236 -1.96 -8.48 26.53
C LEU A 236 -2.91 -7.85 27.57
N GLY A 237 -3.33 -6.58 27.39
CA GLY A 237 -4.18 -5.87 28.34
C GLY A 237 -3.46 -5.45 29.63
N ASN A 238 -2.13 -5.50 29.65
CA ASN A 238 -1.31 -5.15 30.83
C ASN A 238 -1.22 -3.64 31.05
N ILE A 239 -1.49 -2.83 30.02
CA ILE A 239 -1.52 -1.37 30.10
C ILE A 239 -2.79 -0.82 29.46
N PRO A 240 -3.41 0.23 30.05
CA PRO A 240 -4.56 0.88 29.45
C PRO A 240 -4.18 1.67 28.19
N GLU A 241 -5.15 1.91 27.31
CA GLU A 241 -4.94 2.57 26.01
C GLU A 241 -4.31 3.97 26.15
N GLU A 242 -4.72 4.73 27.18
CA GLU A 242 -4.20 6.08 27.42
C GLU A 242 -2.69 6.06 27.73
N GLU A 243 -2.24 5.11 28.55
CA GLU A 243 -0.83 4.91 28.87
C GLU A 243 -0.04 4.43 27.65
N PHE A 244 -0.59 3.49 26.87
CA PHE A 244 0.00 3.07 25.61
C PHE A 244 0.23 4.27 24.69
N ARG A 245 -0.79 5.12 24.47
CA ARG A 245 -0.67 6.32 23.61
C ARG A 245 0.38 7.29 24.14
N ALA A 246 0.44 7.52 25.45
CA ALA A 246 1.40 8.43 26.06
C ALA A 246 2.85 7.96 25.89
N ARG A 247 3.14 6.71 26.26
CA ARG A 247 4.48 6.11 26.13
C ARG A 247 4.91 5.95 24.66
N TYR A 248 3.98 5.57 23.79
CA TYR A 248 4.24 5.44 22.36
C TYR A 248 4.65 6.80 21.76
N LYS A 249 3.99 7.89 22.17
CA LYS A 249 4.33 9.26 21.76
C LYS A 249 5.74 9.66 22.25
N GLU A 250 6.12 9.29 23.47
CA GLU A 250 7.45 9.56 24.04
C GLU A 250 8.56 8.83 23.26
N TYR A 251 8.42 7.51 23.05
CA TYR A 251 9.41 6.75 22.29
C TYR A 251 9.55 7.25 20.85
N PHE A 252 8.44 7.64 20.21
CA PHE A 252 8.50 8.24 18.89
C PHE A 252 9.14 9.63 18.86
N ALA A 253 9.08 10.39 19.95
CA ALA A 253 9.80 11.65 20.08
C ALA A 253 11.30 11.39 20.27
N ALA A 254 11.68 10.40 21.07
CA ALA A 254 13.08 10.01 21.28
C ALA A 254 13.74 9.52 19.98
N LEU A 255 13.06 8.68 19.18
CA LEU A 255 13.54 8.26 17.86
C LEU A 255 13.81 9.43 16.91
N ARG A 256 13.01 10.50 16.99
CA ARG A 256 13.21 11.72 16.19
C ARG A 256 14.43 12.52 16.64
N SER A 257 14.72 12.54 17.95
CA SER A 257 15.86 13.28 18.50
C SER A 257 17.23 12.71 18.08
N LEU A 258 17.28 11.45 17.66
CA LEU A 258 18.50 10.75 17.25
C LEU A 258 18.96 11.04 15.83
N ASN A 259 18.20 11.85 15.07
CA ASN A 259 18.53 12.19 13.69
C ASN A 259 18.84 13.70 13.61
N PRO A 260 20.03 14.16 14.07
CA PRO A 260 20.40 15.56 13.90
C PRO A 260 20.60 15.87 12.42
N ALA A 261 19.93 16.93 11.94
CA ALA A 261 20.20 17.49 10.62
C ALA A 261 21.68 17.91 10.49
N PRO A 262 22.27 17.89 9.28
CA PRO A 262 23.66 18.30 9.07
C PRO A 262 23.89 19.76 9.52
N VAL A 263 25.02 19.98 10.19
CA VAL A 263 25.48 21.28 10.71
C VAL A 263 25.56 22.32 9.57
N PRO A 264 25.16 23.59 9.80
CA PRO A 264 25.02 24.58 8.73
C PRO A 264 26.34 25.31 8.42
N MET A 265 26.67 25.46 7.13
CA MET A 265 27.42 26.64 6.67
C MET A 265 26.50 27.87 6.74
N ALA A 266 27.04 28.97 7.27
CA ALA A 266 26.33 30.22 7.58
C ALA A 266 25.95 31.06 6.33
N PRO A 267 25.37 32.27 6.47
CA PRO A 267 23.94 32.48 6.67
C PRO A 267 23.33 33.30 5.53
N ALA A 268 22.20 32.85 4.98
CA ALA A 268 21.25 33.73 4.30
C ALA A 268 19.86 33.44 4.85
N SER A 269 19.24 34.47 5.39
CA SER A 269 18.00 34.48 6.16
C SER A 269 16.84 33.77 5.46
N PHE A 270 16.48 32.59 5.95
CA PHE A 270 15.17 31.98 5.74
C PHE A 270 14.64 31.43 7.07
N PRO A 271 13.34 31.60 7.39
CA PRO A 271 12.76 31.12 8.63
C PRO A 271 12.84 29.58 8.68
N SER A 272 13.72 29.08 9.52
CA SER A 272 14.05 27.66 9.67
C SER A 272 13.29 27.08 10.85
N GLN A 273 12.33 26.19 10.60
CA GLN A 273 11.82 25.16 11.53
C GLN A 273 10.83 24.26 10.77
N ILE A 274 11.33 23.24 10.06
CA ILE A 274 10.48 22.14 9.57
C ILE A 274 10.83 20.91 10.39
N GLN A 275 9.98 20.70 11.40
CA GLN A 275 9.98 19.59 12.35
C GLN A 275 9.39 18.36 11.63
N TRP A 276 10.15 17.27 11.46
CA TRP A 276 9.59 16.04 10.92
C TRP A 276 8.59 15.42 11.91
N PRO A 277 7.34 15.13 11.51
CA PRO A 277 6.29 14.66 12.41
C PRO A 277 6.25 13.14 12.54
N GLY A 278 5.58 12.66 13.59
CA GLY A 278 5.49 11.24 13.96
C GLY A 278 4.61 10.40 13.03
N PRO A 279 4.31 9.15 13.41
CA PRO A 279 3.49 8.24 12.62
C PRO A 279 2.08 8.81 12.66
N SER A 280 1.73 9.44 11.56
CA SER A 280 0.49 10.13 11.37
C SER A 280 -0.59 9.06 11.11
N LEU A 281 -1.68 9.04 11.88
CA LEU A 281 -2.78 8.07 11.67
C LEU A 281 -3.31 8.23 10.24
N PRO A 282 -3.51 7.16 9.46
CA PRO A 282 -4.07 7.29 8.11
C PRO A 282 -5.37 8.12 8.14
N PRO A 283 -5.66 8.91 7.08
CA PRO A 283 -6.94 9.61 6.99
C PRO A 283 -8.08 8.62 7.25
N SER A 284 -9.12 9.07 7.93
CA SER A 284 -10.23 8.18 8.27
C SER A 284 -10.90 7.63 7.01
N SER A 285 -11.61 6.51 7.13
CA SER A 285 -12.39 5.96 6.00
C SER A 285 -13.35 6.99 5.40
N ASN A 286 -13.96 7.85 6.24
CA ASN A 286 -14.81 8.94 5.77
C ASN A 286 -14.02 10.02 5.00
N ASP A 287 -12.76 10.27 5.34
CA ASP A 287 -11.92 11.23 4.63
C ASP A 287 -11.55 10.73 3.23
N LEU A 288 -11.28 9.42 3.11
CA LEU A 288 -10.87 8.78 1.86
C LEU A 288 -12.07 8.50 0.95
N PHE A 289 -13.17 8.01 1.51
CA PHE A 289 -14.27 7.44 0.72
C PHE A 289 -15.60 8.19 0.87
N GLY A 290 -15.74 9.01 1.91
CA GLY A 290 -17.00 9.65 2.26
C GLY A 290 -17.96 8.77 3.05
N SER A 291 -19.10 9.35 3.42
CA SER A 291 -20.23 8.64 4.02
C SER A 291 -21.25 8.27 2.94
N GLY A 292 -21.58 6.98 2.83
CA GLY A 292 -22.73 6.50 2.04
C GLY A 292 -22.40 5.41 1.01
N PRO A 293 -23.41 4.59 0.63
CA PRO A 293 -23.28 3.59 -0.41
C PRO A 293 -23.37 4.25 -1.79
N TRP A 294 -22.25 4.71 -2.32
CA TRP A 294 -22.17 5.27 -3.67
C TRP A 294 -21.72 4.18 -4.65
N PRO A 295 -22.35 4.01 -5.83
CA PRO A 295 -21.79 3.15 -6.88
C PRO A 295 -20.40 3.64 -7.32
N ASP A 296 -19.59 2.75 -7.89
CA ASP A 296 -18.27 3.11 -8.43
C ASP A 296 -18.43 4.02 -9.65
N THR A 297 -18.56 5.33 -9.43
CA THR A 297 -18.36 6.31 -10.49
C THR A 297 -16.88 6.66 -10.55
N HIS A 298 -16.34 6.88 -11.75
CA HIS A 298 -14.94 7.31 -11.96
C HIS A 298 -14.59 8.64 -11.27
N ALA A 299 -15.57 9.32 -10.66
CA ALA A 299 -15.46 10.61 -10.00
C ALA A 299 -15.42 10.52 -8.46
N ARG A 300 -15.08 9.37 -7.86
CA ARG A 300 -14.86 9.28 -6.41
C ARG A 300 -13.67 10.15 -5.99
N ARG A 301 -13.94 11.37 -5.56
CA ARG A 301 -12.99 12.21 -4.82
C ARG A 301 -13.37 12.19 -3.35
N GLY A 302 -12.50 11.64 -2.52
CA GLY A 302 -12.58 11.80 -1.07
C GLY A 302 -12.34 13.25 -0.65
N ALA A 303 -12.64 13.57 0.60
CA ALA A 303 -12.27 14.85 1.21
C ALA A 303 -10.74 15.04 1.20
N PHE A 304 -10.02 13.93 1.43
CA PHE A 304 -8.56 13.87 1.35
C PHE A 304 -8.04 14.14 -0.07
N ASP A 305 -8.67 13.57 -1.10
CA ASP A 305 -8.28 13.80 -2.49
C ASP A 305 -8.53 15.24 -2.93
N LEU A 306 -9.66 15.83 -2.55
CA LEU A 306 -9.92 17.25 -2.79
C LEU A 306 -8.85 18.13 -2.15
N PHE A 307 -8.50 17.86 -0.90
CA PHE A 307 -7.43 18.58 -0.22
C PHE A 307 -6.08 18.41 -0.92
N LYS A 308 -5.73 17.19 -1.32
CA LYS A 308 -4.51 16.89 -2.08
C LYS A 308 -4.45 17.72 -3.36
N ASP A 309 -5.55 17.72 -4.12
CA ASP A 309 -5.66 18.42 -5.40
C ASP A 309 -5.59 19.95 -5.24
N GLU A 310 -6.21 20.51 -4.20
CA GLU A 310 -6.28 21.96 -3.95
C GLU A 310 -4.98 22.53 -3.39
N THR A 311 -4.26 21.74 -2.59
CA THR A 311 -3.00 22.16 -1.98
C THR A 311 -1.77 21.82 -2.82
N ASP A 312 -1.94 21.06 -3.91
CA ASP A 312 -0.86 20.52 -4.76
C ASP A 312 0.23 19.80 -3.93
N LEU A 313 -0.17 19.16 -2.83
CA LEU A 313 0.71 18.38 -1.97
C LEU A 313 0.69 16.90 -2.40
N TYR A 314 1.84 16.24 -2.37
CA TYR A 314 1.96 14.80 -2.71
C TYR A 314 2.77 14.05 -1.63
N GLY A 315 2.81 12.72 -1.76
CA GLY A 315 3.63 11.85 -0.90
C GLY A 315 3.19 11.84 0.57
N PHE A 316 4.16 11.81 1.48
CA PHE A 316 3.89 11.80 2.92
C PHE A 316 3.42 13.17 3.45
N ASP A 317 3.74 14.26 2.75
CA ASP A 317 3.44 15.62 3.21
C ASP A 317 1.94 15.94 3.16
N VAL A 318 1.21 15.45 2.15
CA VAL A 318 -0.24 15.63 2.10
C VAL A 318 -0.93 14.97 3.29
N GLN A 319 -0.50 13.77 3.69
CA GLN A 319 -1.09 13.06 4.81
C GLN A 319 -0.86 13.82 6.13
N PHE A 320 0.33 14.37 6.32
CA PHE A 320 0.64 15.15 7.50
C PHE A 320 -0.14 16.47 7.55
N ARG A 321 -0.18 17.19 6.43
CA ARG A 321 -0.90 18.46 6.33
C ARG A 321 -2.40 18.27 6.50
N TRP A 322 -2.95 17.19 5.94
CA TRP A 322 -4.33 16.80 6.19
C TRP A 322 -4.59 16.60 7.68
N GLN A 323 -3.76 15.81 8.38
CA GLN A 323 -3.97 15.56 9.80
C GLN A 323 -3.83 16.80 10.67
N SER A 324 -2.93 17.71 10.28
CA SER A 324 -2.71 18.99 10.94
C SER A 324 -3.85 19.98 10.70
N LEU A 325 -4.74 19.74 9.74
CA LEU A 325 -5.93 20.57 9.57
C LEU A 325 -6.83 20.46 10.82
N PRO A 326 -7.30 21.60 11.34
CA PRO A 326 -8.40 21.62 12.30
C PRO A 326 -9.59 20.82 11.78
N GLU A 327 -10.30 20.12 12.67
CA GLU A 327 -11.40 19.24 12.30
C GLU A 327 -12.51 19.98 11.53
N ALA A 328 -12.75 21.26 11.85
CA ALA A 328 -13.68 22.12 11.11
C ALA A 328 -13.29 22.30 9.62
N HIS A 329 -11.99 22.37 9.31
CA HIS A 329 -11.52 22.45 7.93
C HIS A 329 -11.66 21.09 7.22
N LYS A 330 -11.34 19.98 7.90
CA LYS A 330 -11.57 18.64 7.36
C LYS A 330 -13.05 18.43 7.04
N GLU A 331 -13.93 18.86 7.94
CA GLU A 331 -15.38 18.79 7.74
C GLU A 331 -15.82 19.63 6.54
N ALA A 332 -15.27 20.83 6.34
CA ALA A 332 -15.53 21.62 5.13
C ALA A 332 -15.13 20.87 3.85
N TYR A 333 -13.97 20.19 3.84
CA TYR A 333 -13.60 19.32 2.72
C TYR A 333 -14.53 18.12 2.56
N ARG A 334 -15.00 17.50 3.65
CA ARG A 334 -15.99 16.40 3.59
C ARG A 334 -17.31 16.85 3.00
N VAL A 335 -17.84 17.98 3.43
CA VAL A 335 -19.07 18.58 2.89
C VAL A 335 -18.92 18.89 1.41
N ARG A 336 -17.78 19.44 0.98
CA ARG A 336 -17.50 19.73 -0.44
C ARG A 336 -17.33 18.47 -1.29
N ALA A 337 -16.64 17.46 -0.78
CA ALA A 337 -16.52 16.15 -1.42
C ALA A 337 -17.90 15.51 -1.60
N GLU A 338 -18.72 15.56 -0.56
CA GLU A 338 -20.07 15.01 -0.58
C GLU A 338 -21.00 15.75 -1.54
N ALA A 339 -20.95 17.09 -1.57
CA ALA A 339 -21.68 17.88 -2.56
C ALA A 339 -21.23 17.55 -3.99
N SER A 340 -19.92 17.39 -4.22
CA SER A 340 -19.38 17.01 -5.54
C SER A 340 -19.82 15.61 -5.96
N ARG A 341 -19.85 14.65 -5.02
CA ARG A 341 -20.38 13.30 -5.26
C ARG A 341 -21.86 13.33 -5.63
N ARG A 342 -22.68 14.09 -4.89
CA ARG A 342 -24.12 14.23 -5.19
C ARG A 342 -24.37 14.89 -6.54
N ALA A 343 -23.57 15.90 -6.91
CA ALA A 343 -23.67 16.54 -8.22
C ALA A 343 -23.31 15.54 -9.34
N ALA A 344 -22.19 14.81 -9.22
CA ALA A 344 -21.81 13.79 -10.18
C ALA A 344 -22.85 12.66 -10.28
N TRP A 345 -23.53 12.33 -9.17
CA TRP A 345 -24.63 11.37 -9.17
C TRP A 345 -25.86 11.90 -9.91
N ALA A 346 -26.26 13.15 -9.66
CA ALA A 346 -27.36 13.77 -10.39
C ALA A 346 -27.08 13.84 -11.90
N GLU A 347 -25.84 14.15 -12.31
CA GLU A 347 -25.41 14.10 -13.71
C GLU A 347 -25.51 12.68 -14.29
N PHE A 348 -25.12 11.67 -13.51
CA PHE A 348 -25.24 10.27 -13.91
C PHE A 348 -26.71 9.83 -14.05
N GLU A 349 -27.60 10.22 -13.14
CA GLU A 349 -29.03 9.94 -13.23
C GLU A 349 -29.65 10.61 -14.47
N VAL A 350 -29.28 11.85 -14.76
CA VAL A 350 -29.70 12.53 -15.99
C VAL A 350 -29.18 11.81 -17.23
N ALA A 351 -27.94 11.34 -17.21
CA ALA A 351 -27.36 10.57 -18.30
C ALA A 351 -28.07 9.22 -18.52
N LEU A 352 -28.53 8.56 -17.46
CA LEU A 352 -29.33 7.34 -17.56
C LEU A 352 -30.76 7.60 -18.07
N ALA A 353 -31.36 8.72 -17.68
CA ALA A 353 -32.71 9.09 -18.10
C ALA A 353 -32.78 9.65 -19.52
N THR A 354 -31.67 10.16 -20.04
CA THR A 354 -31.58 10.65 -21.41
C THR A 354 -31.37 9.46 -22.34
N PRO A 355 -32.33 9.13 -23.22
CA PRO A 355 -32.11 8.08 -24.21
C PRO A 355 -30.89 8.47 -25.04
N PRO A 356 -29.95 7.53 -25.28
CA PRO A 356 -28.75 7.82 -26.05
C PRO A 356 -29.15 8.45 -27.39
N PRO A 357 -28.44 9.50 -27.85
CA PRO A 357 -28.71 10.08 -29.16
C PRO A 357 -28.64 8.95 -30.19
N THR A 358 -29.68 8.83 -31.01
CA THR A 358 -29.99 7.71 -31.91
C THR A 358 -28.96 7.51 -33.04
N ARG A 359 -27.78 8.10 -32.92
CA ARG A 359 -26.74 8.13 -33.95
C ARG A 359 -25.34 8.24 -33.38
N LEU A 360 -25.03 7.52 -32.30
CA LEU A 360 -23.65 7.20 -31.89
C LEU A 360 -23.64 6.16 -30.76
N GLU A 361 -24.38 5.06 -30.94
CA GLU A 361 -24.29 3.93 -30.03
C GLU A 361 -23.10 3.06 -30.43
N ASP A 362 -22.03 3.08 -29.63
CA ASP A 362 -21.32 1.83 -29.27
C ASP A 362 -20.14 1.95 -28.31
N HIS A 363 -19.67 3.14 -27.88
CA HIS A 363 -18.33 3.23 -27.27
C HIS A 363 -18.20 3.72 -25.82
N MET A 364 -19.27 3.90 -25.04
CA MET A 364 -19.11 4.64 -23.76
C MET A 364 -19.60 4.03 -22.46
N TRP A 365 -20.09 2.79 -22.43
CA TRP A 365 -20.39 2.12 -21.16
C TRP A 365 -19.87 0.68 -21.14
N SER A 366 -18.59 0.50 -20.78
CA SER A 366 -18.09 -0.81 -20.30
C SER A 366 -16.71 -0.68 -19.65
N GLN A 367 -16.69 -0.27 -18.38
CA GLN A 367 -15.66 -0.69 -17.42
C GLN A 367 -16.28 -0.70 -16.02
N SER A 368 -17.06 -1.74 -15.73
CA SER A 368 -17.31 -2.24 -14.38
C SER A 368 -17.94 -3.63 -14.49
N GLY A 369 -17.17 -4.67 -14.17
CA GLY A 369 -17.67 -6.03 -13.96
C GLY A 369 -17.42 -7.04 -15.10
N ALA A 370 -16.96 -8.22 -14.68
CA ALA A 370 -16.85 -9.50 -15.39
C ALA A 370 -15.60 -9.82 -16.25
N GLY A 371 -14.85 -10.83 -15.80
CA GLY A 371 -14.45 -11.94 -16.67
C GLY A 371 -13.02 -11.97 -17.22
N ARG A 372 -11.99 -12.05 -16.36
CA ARG A 372 -10.65 -12.49 -16.80
C ARG A 372 -10.59 -14.01 -16.88
N SER A 373 -10.83 -14.56 -18.08
CA SER A 373 -10.35 -15.88 -18.46
C SER A 373 -9.39 -15.74 -19.65
N LEU A 374 -8.18 -16.27 -19.41
CA LEU A 374 -7.12 -16.77 -20.30
C LEU A 374 -7.26 -16.48 -21.80
N LEU A 375 -6.35 -15.65 -22.35
CA LEU A 375 -5.66 -15.73 -23.67
C LEU A 375 -4.78 -14.47 -23.91
N PRO A 376 -3.84 -14.46 -24.88
CA PRO A 376 -2.42 -14.18 -24.65
C PRO A 376 -2.03 -12.69 -24.61
N SER A 377 -1.10 -12.40 -23.71
CA SER A 377 -0.35 -11.15 -23.57
C SER A 377 0.26 -10.70 -24.89
N HIS A 378 -0.31 -9.71 -25.59
CA HIS A 378 0.42 -8.73 -26.43
C HIS A 378 -0.54 -7.62 -26.91
N THR A 379 -1.09 -6.85 -25.97
CA THR A 379 -1.50 -5.42 -26.10
C THR A 379 -2.33 -5.06 -24.86
N LEU A 380 -1.67 -5.02 -23.70
CA LEU A 380 -2.21 -4.22 -22.60
C LEU A 380 -1.94 -2.78 -22.98
N THR A 381 -2.97 -2.05 -23.40
CA THR A 381 -2.92 -0.60 -23.53
C THR A 381 -2.72 -0.06 -22.12
N LEU A 382 -1.46 0.07 -21.67
CA LEU A 382 -1.14 0.76 -20.44
C LEU A 382 -1.77 2.16 -20.52
N VAL A 383 -2.49 2.54 -19.47
CA VAL A 383 -2.95 3.91 -19.30
C VAL A 383 -1.70 4.76 -19.13
N VAL A 384 -1.23 5.38 -20.20
CA VAL A 384 -0.06 6.26 -20.15
C VAL A 384 -0.46 7.52 -19.40
N THR A 385 0.12 7.74 -18.21
CA THR A 385 -0.08 9.00 -17.47
C THR A 385 0.88 10.08 -17.94
N GLY A 386 0.59 11.36 -17.63
CA GLY A 386 1.54 12.45 -17.90
C GLY A 386 2.90 12.25 -17.23
N PHE A 387 2.92 11.66 -16.02
CA PHE A 387 4.14 11.33 -15.30
C PHE A 387 4.95 10.23 -15.98
N GLU A 388 4.27 9.16 -16.43
CA GLU A 388 4.94 8.08 -17.16
C GLU A 388 5.52 8.57 -18.50
N LEU A 389 4.78 9.42 -19.21
CA LEU A 389 5.28 10.04 -20.44
C LEU A 389 6.52 10.90 -20.16
N PHE A 390 6.49 11.72 -19.11
CA PHE A 390 7.65 12.50 -18.68
C PHE A 390 8.85 11.63 -18.32
N ARG A 391 8.63 10.58 -17.53
CA ARG A 391 9.69 9.63 -17.15
C ARG A 391 10.35 9.03 -18.38
N ASN A 392 9.53 8.55 -19.33
CA ASN A 392 10.01 7.91 -20.55
C ASN A 392 10.73 8.88 -21.51
N GLU A 393 10.41 10.18 -21.48
CA GLU A 393 11.03 11.17 -22.36
C GLU A 393 12.26 11.87 -21.77
N ARG A 394 12.27 12.13 -20.47
CA ARG A 394 13.23 13.05 -19.84
C ARG A 394 14.09 12.41 -18.75
N ALA A 395 13.72 11.22 -18.28
CA ALA A 395 14.34 10.63 -17.10
C ALA A 395 14.67 9.14 -17.28
N VAL A 396 14.93 8.72 -18.52
CA VAL A 396 15.39 7.35 -18.81
C VAL A 396 16.76 7.13 -18.16
N GLY A 397 16.85 6.11 -17.30
CA GLY A 397 18.09 5.77 -16.59
C GLY A 397 18.34 6.56 -15.30
N LEU A 398 17.40 7.39 -14.86
CA LEU A 398 17.46 8.04 -13.55
C LEU A 398 16.71 7.23 -12.49
N GLU A 399 17.20 7.27 -11.25
CA GLU A 399 16.51 6.66 -10.11
C GLU A 399 15.11 7.26 -9.93
N TYR A 400 14.16 6.45 -9.49
CA TYR A 400 12.76 6.85 -9.36
C TYR A 400 12.56 8.11 -8.52
N GLN A 401 13.30 8.26 -7.42
CA GLN A 401 13.20 9.46 -6.57
C GLN A 401 13.67 10.73 -7.29
N VAL A 402 14.70 10.63 -8.12
CA VAL A 402 15.19 11.75 -8.95
C VAL A 402 14.13 12.12 -9.98
N VAL A 403 13.48 11.13 -10.61
CA VAL A 403 12.39 11.36 -11.56
C VAL A 403 11.21 12.08 -10.90
N VAL A 404 10.82 11.65 -9.69
CA VAL A 404 9.75 12.30 -8.93
C VAL A 404 10.13 13.74 -8.61
N ALA A 405 11.33 14.00 -8.11
CA ALA A 405 11.79 15.37 -7.81
C ALA A 405 11.81 16.26 -9.07
N MET A 406 12.24 15.73 -10.22
CA MET A 406 12.23 16.47 -11.49
C MET A 406 10.81 16.74 -11.99
N TRP A 407 9.89 15.78 -11.82
CA TRP A 407 8.48 15.96 -12.15
C TRP A 407 7.80 17.01 -11.26
N GLU A 408 8.11 17.00 -9.97
CA GLU A 408 7.62 17.98 -9.00
C GLU A 408 8.19 19.38 -9.26
N ALA A 409 9.41 19.48 -9.80
CA ALA A 409 10.02 20.74 -10.24
C ALA A 409 9.37 21.32 -11.51
N LEU A 410 8.53 20.58 -12.24
CA LEU A 410 7.81 21.10 -13.40
C LEU A 410 6.71 22.07 -12.97
N THR A 411 6.54 23.15 -13.74
CA THR A 411 5.41 24.05 -13.57
C THR A 411 4.09 23.32 -13.82
N LYS A 412 3.00 23.88 -13.30
CA LYS A 412 1.65 23.32 -13.50
C LYS A 412 1.29 23.22 -14.98
N GLU A 413 1.70 24.19 -15.77
CA GLU A 413 1.51 24.25 -17.22
C GLU A 413 2.28 23.12 -17.92
N GLN A 414 3.52 22.86 -17.49
CA GLN A 414 4.32 21.74 -18.01
C GLN A 414 3.69 20.39 -17.66
N ARG A 415 3.26 20.17 -16.41
CA ARG A 415 2.57 18.94 -16.00
C ARG A 415 1.25 18.74 -16.77
N LYS A 416 0.47 19.80 -16.99
CA LYS A 416 -0.73 19.78 -17.85
C LYS A 416 -0.41 19.43 -19.30
N ALA A 417 0.68 19.95 -19.85
CA ALA A 417 1.11 19.63 -21.22
C ALA A 417 1.44 18.14 -21.36
N TYR A 418 2.15 17.54 -20.40
CA TYR A 418 2.41 16.10 -20.39
C TYR A 418 1.12 15.28 -20.24
N ALA A 419 0.20 15.68 -19.36
CA ALA A 419 -1.09 15.00 -19.20
C ALA A 419 -1.93 15.04 -20.50
N HIS A 420 -1.98 16.20 -21.17
CA HIS A 420 -2.68 16.35 -22.45
C HIS A 420 -2.05 15.49 -23.55
N ARG A 421 -0.71 15.44 -23.63
CA ARG A 421 0.00 14.59 -24.60
C ARG A 421 -0.26 13.11 -24.34
N ALA A 422 -0.19 12.67 -23.09
CA ALA A 422 -0.45 11.28 -22.72
C ALA A 422 -1.89 10.87 -23.07
N TRP A 423 -2.88 11.74 -22.81
CA TRP A 423 -4.26 11.54 -23.24
C TRP A 423 -4.42 11.46 -24.76
N SER A 424 -3.72 12.32 -25.50
CA SER A 424 -3.75 12.32 -26.97
C SER A 424 -3.19 11.01 -27.54
N MET A 425 -2.05 10.54 -27.00
CA MET A 425 -1.46 9.25 -27.38
C MET A 425 -2.39 8.07 -27.09
N GLN A 426 -3.05 8.08 -25.93
CA GLN A 426 -4.01 7.04 -25.58
C GLN A 426 -5.21 7.03 -26.54
N ARG A 427 -5.72 8.21 -26.91
CA ARG A 427 -6.79 8.35 -27.89
C ARG A 427 -6.38 7.86 -29.28
N GLU A 428 -5.18 8.19 -29.74
CA GLU A 428 -4.64 7.70 -31.03
C GLU A 428 -4.45 6.18 -31.01
N ALA A 429 -3.92 5.62 -29.93
CA ALA A 429 -3.76 4.18 -29.77
C ALA A 429 -5.09 3.44 -29.81
N LEU A 430 -6.16 4.02 -29.24
CA LEU A 430 -7.51 3.48 -29.30
C LEU A 430 -8.10 3.51 -30.72
N VAL A 431 -7.86 4.59 -31.48
CA VAL A 431 -8.29 4.70 -32.89
C VAL A 431 -7.53 3.74 -33.80
N ALA A 432 -6.27 3.43 -33.46
CA ALA A 432 -5.43 2.51 -34.23
C ALA A 432 -5.72 1.03 -33.98
N LEU A 433 -6.62 0.68 -33.05
CA LEU A 433 -7.02 -0.71 -32.84
C LEU A 433 -7.76 -1.23 -34.09
N PRO A 434 -7.40 -2.42 -34.63
CA PRO A 434 -8.11 -2.99 -35.78
C PRO A 434 -9.60 -3.14 -35.49
N SER A 435 -10.46 -2.78 -36.44
CA SER A 435 -11.93 -2.89 -36.31
C SER A 435 -12.37 -4.29 -35.84
N ASP A 436 -11.65 -5.34 -36.25
CA ASP A 436 -11.91 -6.73 -35.88
C ASP A 436 -11.65 -7.05 -34.39
N TYR A 437 -10.86 -6.21 -33.69
CA TYR A 437 -10.66 -6.28 -32.24
C TYR A 437 -11.86 -5.67 -31.48
N MET A 438 -12.44 -4.58 -32.01
CA MET A 438 -13.64 -3.96 -31.47
C MET A 438 -14.87 -4.85 -31.68
N ASP A 439 -14.99 -5.49 -32.84
CA ASP A 439 -16.05 -6.47 -33.12
C ASP A 439 -15.99 -7.69 -32.19
N LYS A 440 -14.77 -8.17 -31.85
CA LYS A 440 -14.58 -9.28 -30.88
C LYS A 440 -14.97 -8.89 -29.46
N LEU A 441 -14.68 -7.65 -29.05
CA LEU A 441 -15.13 -7.10 -27.77
C LEU A 441 -16.66 -6.97 -27.71
N GLN A 442 -17.31 -6.67 -28.83
CA GLN A 442 -18.77 -6.58 -28.94
C GLN A 442 -19.44 -7.97 -28.95
N ARG A 443 -18.92 -8.94 -29.72
CA ARG A 443 -19.49 -10.31 -29.77
C ARG A 443 -19.38 -11.05 -28.45
N LYS A 444 -18.27 -10.88 -27.72
CA LYS A 444 -18.10 -11.48 -26.38
C LYS A 444 -19.17 -10.97 -25.40
N ARG A 445 -19.61 -9.72 -25.55
CA ARG A 445 -20.65 -9.11 -24.71
C ARG A 445 -22.06 -9.62 -25.01
N GLY A 446 -22.35 -10.04 -26.24
CA GLY A 446 -23.64 -10.63 -26.62
C GLY A 446 -23.82 -12.08 -26.16
N ALA A 447 -22.72 -12.82 -25.99
CA ALA A 447 -22.74 -14.22 -25.54
C ALA A 447 -22.89 -14.37 -24.02
N ASP A 448 -22.41 -13.39 -23.24
CA ASP A 448 -22.48 -13.40 -21.78
C ASP A 448 -23.80 -12.81 -21.23
N GLY A 449 -24.71 -12.39 -22.12
CA GLY A 449 -26.00 -11.75 -21.80
C GLY A 449 -27.24 -12.57 -22.18
N GLN A 450 -27.10 -13.87 -22.49
CA GLN A 450 -28.21 -14.82 -22.69
C GLN A 450 -28.24 -15.89 -21.61
#